data_AF-A0A2M9KK65-F1
#
_entry.id   AF-A0A2M9KK65-F1
#
_cell.length_a   1.000
_cell.length_b   1.000
_cell.length_c   1.000
_cell.angle_alpha   90.00
_cell.angle_beta   90.00
_cell.angle_gamma   90.00
#
_symmetry.space_group_name_H-M   'P 1'
#
loop_
_entity.id
_entity.type
_entity.pdbx_description
1 polymer ?
#
loop_
_entity_poly.entity_id
_entity_poly.type
_entity_poly.pdbx_seq_one_letter_code
_entity_poly.pdbx_strand_id
1 'polypeptide(L)'
;MSRWSLFDGDRWICVVCHEPVRSYQYRCHPPQSSGFERCIGLAWCSGCRIYSSNMVHVPRKRVLVDALASLPADDRDQLRRTEAALIDHLDSRGLGQR
;
A
#
# COMPACT_ATOMS: atom_id res chain seq x y z
N MET A 1 7.08 -4.09 -11.90
CA MET A 1 6.69 -2.99 -12.80
C MET A 1 5.25 -3.21 -13.22
N SER A 2 4.32 -2.38 -12.75
CA SER A 2 2.91 -2.48 -13.11
C SER A 2 2.69 -1.76 -14.44
N ARG A 3 2.04 -2.40 -15.42
CA ARG A 3 1.86 -1.90 -16.80
C ARG A 3 1.15 -0.53 -16.88
N TRP A 4 0.47 -0.12 -15.81
CA TRP A 4 -0.40 1.05 -15.75
C TRP A 4 0.21 2.27 -15.04
N SER A 5 1.46 2.18 -14.55
CA SER A 5 2.15 3.26 -13.84
C SER A 5 3.49 3.59 -14.50
N LEU A 6 3.76 4.88 -14.72
CA LEU A 6 5.04 5.41 -15.20
C LEU A 6 5.75 6.14 -14.07
N PHE A 7 7.08 6.10 -14.03
CA PHE A 7 7.86 6.93 -13.12
C PHE A 7 8.17 8.27 -13.81
N ASP A 8 7.67 9.37 -13.25
CA ASP A 8 7.86 10.75 -13.70
C ASP A 8 8.74 11.49 -12.69
N GLY A 9 10.06 11.40 -12.87
CA GLY A 9 11.07 12.11 -12.07
C GLY A 9 11.16 11.67 -10.61
N ASP A 10 10.20 12.10 -9.80
CA ASP A 10 10.10 11.89 -8.35
C ASP A 10 8.90 11.02 -7.93
N ARG A 11 7.91 10.82 -8.81
CA ARG A 11 6.65 10.17 -8.47
C ARG A 11 6.18 9.20 -9.53
N TRP A 12 5.32 8.28 -9.12
CA TRP A 12 4.62 7.40 -10.06
C TRP A 12 3.32 8.07 -10.52
N ILE A 13 3.03 8.02 -11.82
CA ILE A 13 1.79 8.54 -12.41
C ILE A 13 1.01 7.43 -13.13
N CYS A 14 -0.30 7.52 -13.11
CA CYS A 14 -1.16 6.60 -13.84
C CYS A 14 -1.08 6.90 -15.35
N VAL A 15 -0.77 5.92 -16.18
CA VAL A 15 -0.67 6.11 -17.65
C VAL A 15 -2.00 6.39 -18.32
N VAL A 16 -3.12 6.20 -17.61
CA VAL A 16 -4.48 6.36 -18.15
C VAL A 16 -5.03 7.76 -17.87
N CYS A 17 -4.97 8.21 -16.62
CA CYS A 17 -5.52 9.51 -16.20
C CYS A 17 -4.47 10.54 -15.80
N HIS A 18 -3.17 10.20 -15.81
CA HIS A 18 -2.04 11.05 -15.41
C HIS A 18 -2.06 11.56 -13.97
N GLU A 19 -2.98 11.07 -13.14
CA GLU A 19 -2.99 11.36 -11.71
C GLU A 19 -1.84 10.65 -10.97
N PRO A 20 -1.33 11.22 -9.87
CA PRO A 20 -0.33 10.57 -9.04
C PRO A 20 -0.82 9.21 -8.51
N VAL A 21 0.03 8.20 -8.63
CA VAL A 21 -0.18 6.88 -8.04
C VAL A 21 0.12 6.96 -6.55
N ARG A 22 -0.80 6.44 -5.75
CA ARG A 22 -0.61 6.30 -4.31
C ARG A 22 0.02 4.95 -4.02
N SER A 23 0.83 4.90 -2.97
CA SER A 23 1.43 3.65 -2.51
C SER A 23 1.30 3.46 -1.00
N TYR A 24 1.29 2.21 -0.56
CA TYR A 24 1.27 1.89 0.87
C TYR A 24 2.01 0.60 1.12
N GLN A 25 2.85 0.59 2.15
CA GLN A 25 3.59 -0.59 2.57
C GLN A 25 3.25 -0.91 4.01
N TYR A 26 3.00 -2.18 4.31
CA TYR A 26 2.74 -2.63 5.67
C TYR A 26 3.36 -4.00 5.95
N ARG A 27 3.62 -4.24 7.24
CA ARG A 27 4.13 -5.52 7.73
C ARG A 27 2.96 -6.45 8.05
N CYS A 28 2.99 -7.66 7.49
CA CYS A 28 2.01 -8.72 7.77
C CYS A 28 2.51 -9.71 8.85
N HIS A 29 3.81 -9.71 9.14
CA HIS A 29 4.43 -10.57 10.14
C HIS A 29 4.86 -9.78 11.40
N PRO A 30 4.81 -10.39 12.59
CA PRO A 30 5.29 -9.77 13.82
C PRO A 30 6.83 -9.61 13.80
N PRO A 31 7.40 -8.65 14.56
CA PRO A 31 8.84 -8.39 14.62
C PRO A 31 9.72 -9.61 14.83
N GLN A 32 9.27 -10.59 15.60
CA GLN A 32 10.02 -11.79 15.95
C GLN A 32 10.05 -12.83 14.83
N SER A 33 9.19 -12.72 13.81
CA SER A 33 9.10 -13.68 12.71
C SER A 33 10.31 -13.59 11.77
N SER A 34 10.75 -14.74 11.25
CA SER A 34 11.71 -14.80 10.14
C SER A 34 11.17 -14.14 8.86
N GLY A 35 9.85 -14.05 8.72
CA GLY A 35 9.18 -13.36 7.62
C GLY A 35 9.06 -11.84 7.80
N PHE A 36 9.58 -11.24 8.88
CA PHE A 36 9.31 -9.83 9.20
C PHE A 36 9.68 -8.83 8.09
N GLU A 37 10.71 -9.15 7.29
CA GLU A 37 11.15 -8.30 6.19
C GLU A 37 10.34 -8.51 4.90
N ARG A 38 9.52 -9.56 4.84
CA ARG A 38 8.56 -9.80 3.75
C ARG A 38 7.31 -8.98 4.03
N CYS A 39 7.22 -7.83 3.40
CA CYS A 39 6.10 -6.89 3.55
C CYS A 39 5.21 -6.91 2.32
N ILE A 40 4.03 -6.32 2.44
CA ILE A 40 3.13 -6.10 1.31
C ILE A 40 3.30 -4.66 0.85
N GLY A 41 3.53 -4.47 -0.45
CA GLY A 41 3.51 -3.19 -1.13
C GLY A 41 2.28 -3.08 -2.01
N LEU A 42 1.49 -2.04 -1.81
CA LEU A 42 0.33 -1.68 -2.60
C LEU A 42 0.65 -0.43 -3.42
N ALA A 43 0.13 -0.38 -4.64
CA ALA A 43 0.08 0.81 -5.47
C ALA A 43 -1.29 0.91 -6.14
N TRP A 44 -1.90 2.10 -6.16
CA TRP A 44 -3.21 2.32 -6.78
C TRP A 44 -3.37 3.71 -7.37
N CYS A 45 -4.27 3.83 -8.34
CA CYS A 45 -4.76 5.11 -8.86
C CYS A 45 -6.20 5.33 -8.37
N SER A 46 -6.44 6.42 -7.65
CA SER A 46 -7.78 6.79 -7.13
C SER A 46 -8.78 7.00 -8.27
N GLY A 47 -8.36 7.66 -9.36
CA GLY A 47 -9.24 8.00 -10.48
C GLY A 47 -9.64 6.78 -11.31
N CYS A 48 -8.67 5.98 -11.75
CA CYS A 48 -8.94 4.81 -12.57
C CYS A 48 -9.37 3.56 -11.77
N ARG A 49 -9.23 3.59 -10.44
CA ARG A 49 -9.53 2.46 -9.54
C ARG A 49 -8.75 1.18 -9.89
N ILE A 50 -7.59 1.35 -10.54
CA ILE A 50 -6.65 0.27 -10.88
C ILE A 50 -5.64 0.18 -9.73
N TYR A 51 -5.31 -1.05 -9.33
CA TYR A 51 -4.33 -1.30 -8.30
C TYR A 51 -3.45 -2.51 -8.61
N SER A 52 -2.35 -2.61 -7.87
CA SER A 52 -1.47 -3.78 -7.84
C SER A 52 -0.90 -3.97 -6.45
N SER A 53 -0.81 -5.22 -6.01
CA SER A 53 -0.10 -5.62 -4.80
C SER A 53 1.10 -6.49 -5.16
N ASN A 54 2.16 -6.42 -4.36
CA ASN A 54 3.30 -7.31 -4.47
C ASN A 54 3.94 -7.55 -3.10
N MET A 55 4.63 -8.68 -2.96
CA MET A 55 5.53 -8.89 -1.84
C MET A 55 6.81 -8.08 -2.06
N VAL A 56 7.19 -7.29 -1.07
CA VAL A 56 8.36 -6.43 -1.10
C VAL A 56 9.28 -6.70 0.08
N HIS A 57 10.58 -6.58 -0.13
CA HIS A 57 11.56 -6.67 0.95
C HIS A 57 11.71 -5.30 1.61
N VAL A 58 11.44 -5.21 2.91
CA VAL A 58 11.66 -4.00 3.71
C VAL A 58 12.56 -4.35 4.89
N PRO A 59 13.78 -3.79 4.96
CA PRO A 59 14.73 -4.07 6.03
C PRO A 59 14.11 -3.91 7.41
N ARG A 60 14.49 -4.76 8.35
CA ARG A 60 13.95 -4.78 9.72
C ARG A 60 14.04 -3.43 10.44
N LYS A 61 15.10 -2.67 10.19
CA LYS A 61 15.34 -1.35 10.81
C LYS A 61 14.49 -0.23 10.21
N ARG A 62 13.88 -0.43 9.04
CA ARG A 62 13.05 0.59 8.40
C ARG A 62 11.69 0.65 9.08
N VAL A 63 11.38 1.81 9.64
CA VAL A 63 10.05 2.10 10.18
C VAL A 63 9.09 2.33 9.02
N LEU A 64 7.96 1.64 9.03
CA LEU A 64 6.85 1.87 8.11
C LEU A 64 5.75 2.61 8.88
N VAL A 65 5.15 3.62 8.24
CA VAL A 65 3.99 4.31 8.79
C VAL A 65 2.80 3.36 8.72
N ASP A 66 2.23 3.01 9.87
CA ASP A 66 1.01 2.19 9.94
C ASP A 66 -0.21 3.11 9.87
N ALA A 67 -0.74 3.28 8.66
CA ALA A 67 -1.94 4.09 8.42
C ALA A 67 -3.20 3.50 9.05
N LEU A 68 -3.16 2.23 9.49
CA LEU A 68 -4.25 1.54 10.15
C LEU A 68 -4.09 1.52 11.67
N ALA A 69 -3.06 2.15 12.23
CA ALA A 69 -2.76 2.12 13.67
C ALA A 69 -3.87 2.71 14.55
N SER A 70 -4.70 3.60 14.00
CA SER A 70 -5.85 4.18 14.71
C SER A 70 -7.07 3.26 14.75
N LEU A 71 -7.07 2.15 14.02
CA LEU A 71 -8.20 1.24 13.94
C LEU A 71 -8.14 0.16 15.03
N PRO A 72 -9.29 -0.31 15.52
CA PRO A 72 -9.38 -1.55 16.29
C PRO A 72 -8.75 -2.73 15.54
N ALA A 73 -8.22 -3.71 16.28
CA ALA A 73 -7.57 -4.88 15.70
C ALA A 73 -8.50 -5.66 14.76
N ASP A 74 -9.77 -5.83 15.14
CA ASP A 74 -10.77 -6.55 14.36
C ASP A 74 -11.06 -5.86 13.02
N ASP A 75 -11.19 -4.53 13.02
CA ASP A 75 -11.40 -3.73 11.81
C ASP A 75 -10.19 -3.80 10.88
N ARG A 76 -8.99 -3.76 11.45
CA ARG A 76 -7.73 -3.89 10.71
C ARG A 76 -7.63 -5.26 10.05
N ASP A 77 -7.96 -6.32 10.78
CA ASP A 77 -7.89 -7.68 10.27
C ASP A 77 -8.96 -7.92 9.20
N GLN A 78 -10.16 -7.34 9.36
CA GLN A 78 -11.20 -7.37 8.35
C GLN A 78 -10.78 -6.65 7.06
N LEU A 79 -10.20 -5.45 7.16
CA LEU A 79 -9.66 -4.72 5.99
C LEU A 79 -8.54 -5.49 5.29
N ARG A 80 -7.70 -6.21 6.03
CA ARG A 80 -6.62 -7.03 5.47
C ARG A 80 -7.10 -8.27 4.74
N ARG A 81 -8.38 -8.67 4.86
CA ARG A 81 -8.94 -9.83 4.13
C ARG A 81 -9.13 -9.56 2.65
N THR A 82 -9.35 -8.32 2.24
CA THR A 82 -9.55 -7.96 0.84
C THR A 82 -8.75 -6.72 0.47
N GLU A 83 -7.86 -6.87 -0.51
CA GLU A 83 -7.01 -5.76 -0.97
C GLU A 83 -7.83 -4.57 -1.44
N ALA A 84 -8.96 -4.82 -2.12
CA ALA A 84 -9.88 -3.79 -2.57
C ALA A 84 -10.45 -2.97 -1.40
N ALA A 85 -10.92 -3.60 -0.31
CA ALA A 85 -11.46 -2.86 0.83
C ALA A 85 -10.38 -2.05 1.57
N LEU A 86 -9.17 -2.62 1.69
CA LEU A 86 -8.04 -1.89 2.25
C LEU A 86 -7.70 -0.66 1.41
N ILE A 87 -7.61 -0.81 0.08
CA ILE A 87 -7.34 0.31 -0.83
C ILE A 87 -8.43 1.35 -0.73
N ASP A 88 -9.70 0.96 -0.69
CA ASP A 88 -10.83 1.90 -0.58
C ASP A 88 -10.81 2.70 0.73
N HIS A 89 -10.46 2.03 1.83
CA HIS A 89 -10.26 2.69 3.12
C HIS A 89 -9.11 3.71 3.08
N LEU A 90 -7.97 3.30 2.52
CA LEU A 90 -6.80 4.17 2.40
C LEU A 90 -7.08 5.36 1.46
N ASP A 91 -7.76 5.11 0.34
CA ASP A 91 -8.05 6.12 -0.67
C ASP A 91 -9.03 7.19 -0.15
N SER A 92 -10.11 6.78 0.49
CA SER A 92 -11.13 7.68 1.06
C SER A 92 -10.60 8.60 2.16
N ARG A 93 -9.51 8.19 2.84
CA ARG A 93 -8.84 8.99 3.87
C ARG A 93 -7.61 9.75 3.36
N GLY A 94 -7.28 9.61 2.07
CA GLY A 94 -6.06 10.16 1.50
C GLY A 94 -4.77 9.54 2.07
N LEU A 95 -4.89 8.39 2.74
CA LEU A 95 -3.81 7.64 3.39
C LEU A 95 -3.06 6.80 2.36
N GLY A 96 -2.31 7.47 1.49
CA GLY A 96 -1.35 6.83 0.59
C GLY A 96 -0.08 7.66 0.56
N GLN A 97 1.07 7.00 0.69
CA GLN A 97 2.36 7.63 0.46
C GLN A 97 2.40 8.05 -1.02
N ARG A 98 2.54 9.36 -1.24
CA ARG A 98 2.73 9.96 -2.56
C ARG A 98 4.15 9.72 -3.06
#